data_AF-A0A257JJ49-F1
#
_entry.id   AF-A0A257JJ49-F1
#
_cell.length_a   1.000
_cell.length_b   1.000
_cell.length_c   1.000
_cell.angle_alpha   90.00
_cell.angle_beta   90.00
_cell.angle_gamma   90.00
#
_symmetry.space_group_name_H-M   'P 1'
#
loop_
_entity.id
_entity.type
_entity.pdbx_description
1 polymer ?
#
loop_
_entity_poly.entity_id
_entity_poly.type
_entity_poly.pdbx_seq_one_letter_code
_entity_poly.pdbx_strand_id
1 'polypeptide(L)'
;PRFRNSSGDADRQKAVASDFGISTVWMTDVAETLADGRIVIDIAPFLAMDTLGIAPSLNLELDSLGVGTSASLGGKGFRLEDKLSLADPASVKLFPDNLEIDAVQTYVSDNPGAEVENIVPDPKKVTLSVHHSFVRLPAPGFKPMPFDPRLGGFATQVVDFGAPLGAAVVSDLANRFRLEKVDPAATRSRVKKPITYYLDRNTPEQIRPALLEGVGWWNDAFDAAGFIDAFKVELLPEGADPLDVRYNMVTWVDRATRGWAYGQQIVDPRTGEIVKGMVVLGSLRARQDIQIFQALVGAGEATVRWLYGEAGEAEVTKAAADFRFVQDDNARAPDTAYAWGGLWDDGADPVAELGRMMQVRAAALSRFGLGALAPGEPVANLRRRFVPLWLLHRYQLVTAAKQVGGTDFTYAVNGSGREASQAVAPAQQRAALEAILATIRPEALRVPTGLLPLLSAAQNGNSDRQYDTEIFARLTGTVLGATGDDLGRRIAYRTLVTMAQVARRHDTTPEVAAALDQTLEDVGRDLAKRKARGDERAWALSLSRRLLDADQREKLAASLPRAVSVPPGDPIGEEGWMDLASLLAPLE
;
A
#
# COMPACT_ATOMS: atom_id res chain seq x y z
N PRO A 1 15.78 -26.67 -6.74
CA PRO A 1 14.84 -26.96 -7.86
C PRO A 1 13.41 -27.14 -7.33
N ARG A 2 12.43 -26.49 -7.97
CA ARG A 2 11.01 -26.58 -7.59
C ARG A 2 10.50 -28.03 -7.74
N PHE A 3 10.79 -28.67 -8.88
CA PHE A 3 10.47 -30.06 -9.16
C PHE A 3 11.65 -30.96 -8.75
N ARG A 4 11.38 -32.03 -7.99
CA ARG A 4 12.42 -32.92 -7.46
C ARG A 4 11.90 -34.32 -7.14
N ASN A 5 12.82 -35.23 -6.84
CA ASN A 5 12.54 -36.54 -6.24
C ASN A 5 13.49 -36.77 -5.06
N SER A 6 13.08 -36.43 -3.84
CA SER A 6 14.01 -36.45 -2.70
C SER A 6 14.31 -37.85 -2.15
N SER A 7 13.41 -38.81 -2.38
CA SER A 7 13.51 -40.18 -1.86
C SER A 7 13.99 -41.20 -2.90
N GLY A 8 14.01 -40.83 -4.18
CA GLY A 8 14.43 -41.67 -5.30
C GLY A 8 15.95 -41.78 -5.41
N ASP A 9 16.38 -42.85 -6.07
CA ASP A 9 17.76 -43.02 -6.52
C ASP A 9 18.17 -41.98 -7.57
N ALA A 10 19.45 -42.02 -7.96
CA ALA A 10 20.02 -41.08 -8.93
C ALA A 10 19.28 -41.08 -10.28
N ASP A 11 18.79 -42.24 -10.73
CA ASP A 11 18.06 -42.37 -11.99
C ASP A 11 16.69 -41.69 -11.92
N ARG A 12 15.95 -41.88 -10.81
CA ARG A 12 14.68 -41.18 -10.59
C ARG A 12 14.85 -39.67 -10.41
N GLN A 13 15.91 -39.24 -9.75
CA GLN A 13 16.24 -37.81 -9.64
C GLN A 13 16.53 -37.20 -11.01
N LYS A 14 17.28 -37.92 -11.86
CA LYS A 14 17.58 -37.48 -13.22
C LYS A 14 16.33 -37.45 -14.11
N ALA A 15 15.46 -38.46 -14.01
CA ALA A 15 14.20 -38.50 -14.75
C ALA A 15 13.33 -37.28 -14.46
N VAL A 16 13.11 -36.97 -13.16
CA VAL A 16 12.34 -35.78 -12.79
C VAL A 16 12.99 -34.49 -13.28
N ALA A 17 14.33 -34.40 -13.29
CA ALA A 17 15.00 -33.23 -13.84
C ALA A 17 14.79 -33.07 -15.36
N SER A 18 14.58 -34.15 -16.12
CA SER A 18 14.30 -34.13 -17.56
C SER A 18 12.81 -34.02 -17.92
N ASP A 19 11.91 -34.36 -17.00
CA ASP A 19 10.46 -34.39 -17.26
C ASP A 19 9.81 -32.98 -17.28
N PHE A 20 10.49 -31.98 -16.73
CA PHE A 20 10.02 -30.60 -16.70
C PHE A 20 10.83 -29.71 -17.65
N GLY A 21 10.12 -28.83 -18.36
CA GLY A 21 10.75 -27.87 -19.25
C GLY A 21 11.72 -26.95 -18.51
N ILE A 22 12.85 -26.66 -19.16
CA ILE A 22 13.83 -25.67 -18.71
C ILE A 22 13.64 -24.36 -19.47
N SER A 23 14.00 -23.25 -18.84
CA SER A 23 14.13 -21.95 -19.50
C SER A 23 15.59 -21.61 -19.66
N THR A 24 16.05 -21.49 -20.90
CA THR A 24 17.36 -20.93 -21.19
C THR A 24 17.30 -19.42 -20.98
N VAL A 25 17.79 -18.94 -19.83
CA VAL A 25 17.73 -17.52 -19.46
C VAL A 25 18.69 -16.69 -20.32
N TRP A 26 19.87 -17.24 -20.60
CA TRP A 26 20.88 -16.59 -21.41
C TRP A 26 21.88 -17.62 -21.94
N MET A 27 22.44 -17.35 -23.11
CA MET A 27 23.54 -18.11 -23.72
C MET A 27 24.56 -17.13 -24.25
N THR A 28 25.84 -17.51 -24.16
CA THR A 28 26.95 -16.73 -24.69
C THR A 28 28.01 -17.66 -25.26
N ASP A 29 28.87 -17.10 -26.09
CA ASP A 29 30.06 -17.78 -26.56
C ASP A 29 31.14 -17.84 -25.46
N VAL A 30 32.00 -18.85 -25.54
CA VAL A 30 33.23 -18.86 -24.75
C VAL A 30 34.14 -17.77 -25.26
N ALA A 31 34.47 -16.80 -24.41
CA ALA A 31 35.36 -15.70 -24.77
C ALA A 31 36.81 -16.19 -24.91
N GLU A 32 37.26 -17.03 -23.98
CA GLU A 32 38.60 -17.63 -24.01
C GLU A 32 38.61 -18.95 -23.22
N THR A 33 39.43 -19.91 -23.64
CA THR A 33 39.80 -21.07 -22.83
C THR A 33 41.26 -20.90 -22.42
N LEU A 34 41.50 -20.72 -21.12
CA LEU A 34 42.83 -20.54 -20.55
C LEU A 34 43.67 -21.82 -20.69
N ALA A 35 45.00 -21.67 -20.61
CA ALA A 35 45.94 -22.78 -20.78
C ALA A 35 45.76 -23.93 -19.78
N ASP A 36 45.18 -23.66 -18.61
CA ASP A 36 44.84 -24.66 -17.58
C ASP A 36 43.45 -25.29 -17.78
N GLY A 37 42.77 -24.97 -18.88
CA GLY A 37 41.44 -25.47 -19.23
C GLY A 37 40.27 -24.69 -18.63
N ARG A 38 40.53 -23.63 -17.84
CA ARG A 38 39.44 -22.76 -17.35
C ARG A 38 38.81 -21.97 -18.50
N ILE A 39 37.50 -21.75 -18.40
CA ILE A 39 36.69 -21.04 -19.40
C ILE A 39 36.43 -19.63 -18.90
N VAL A 40 36.65 -18.64 -19.76
CA VAL A 40 36.29 -17.24 -19.56
C VAL A 40 35.03 -16.95 -20.37
N ILE A 41 34.03 -16.36 -19.71
CA ILE A 41 32.78 -15.91 -20.32
C ILE A 41 32.57 -14.42 -20.04
N ASP A 42 32.10 -13.68 -21.03
CA ASP A 42 31.67 -12.29 -20.84
C ASP A 42 30.21 -12.24 -20.42
N ILE A 43 29.97 -11.90 -19.15
CA ILE A 43 28.63 -11.81 -18.56
C ILE A 43 28.00 -10.41 -18.67
N ALA A 44 28.69 -9.42 -19.23
CA ALA A 44 28.14 -8.07 -19.34
C ALA A 44 26.79 -8.01 -20.08
N PRO A 45 26.56 -8.76 -21.18
CA PRO A 45 25.25 -8.79 -21.84
C PRO A 45 24.15 -9.40 -20.97
N PHE A 46 24.47 -10.38 -20.12
CA PHE A 46 23.53 -10.96 -19.17
C PHE A 46 23.09 -9.94 -18.12
N LEU A 47 24.04 -9.18 -17.57
CA LEU A 47 23.73 -8.19 -16.53
C LEU A 47 22.91 -7.00 -17.09
N ALA A 48 23.10 -6.65 -18.36
CA ALA A 48 22.41 -5.54 -19.00
C ALA A 48 20.96 -5.87 -19.44
N MET A 49 20.55 -7.13 -19.44
CA MET A 49 19.22 -7.54 -19.89
C MET A 49 18.14 -7.31 -18.83
N ASP A 50 16.89 -7.12 -19.25
CA ASP A 50 15.74 -6.94 -18.35
C ASP A 50 15.26 -8.28 -17.74
N THR A 51 16.09 -8.87 -16.86
CA THR A 51 15.76 -10.14 -16.17
C THR A 51 14.67 -9.97 -15.11
N LEU A 52 14.52 -8.77 -14.55
CA LEU A 52 13.54 -8.45 -13.51
C LEU A 52 12.13 -8.16 -14.06
N GLY A 53 11.99 -7.96 -15.38
CA GLY A 53 10.71 -7.61 -15.99
C GLY A 53 10.27 -6.19 -15.64
N ILE A 54 11.21 -5.25 -15.60
CA ILE A 54 10.96 -3.83 -15.35
C ILE A 54 10.14 -3.21 -16.48
N ALA A 55 10.42 -3.50 -17.74
CA ALA A 55 9.63 -2.97 -18.85
C ALA A 55 8.16 -3.42 -18.76
N PRO A 56 7.85 -4.72 -18.58
CA PRO A 56 6.49 -5.16 -18.23
C PRO A 56 5.90 -4.41 -17.04
N SER A 57 6.67 -4.23 -15.96
CA SER A 57 6.21 -3.55 -14.74
C SER A 57 5.85 -2.09 -14.97
N LEU A 58 6.65 -1.35 -15.73
CA LEU A 58 6.37 0.05 -16.13
C LEU A 58 5.13 0.17 -17.02
N ASN A 59 4.78 -0.90 -17.73
CA ASN A 59 3.61 -0.98 -18.59
C ASN A 59 2.34 -1.49 -17.88
N LEU A 60 2.43 -1.88 -16.61
CA LEU A 60 1.28 -2.40 -15.86
C LEU A 60 0.23 -1.31 -15.62
N GLU A 61 -1.03 -1.66 -15.88
CA GLU A 61 -2.20 -0.93 -15.41
C GLU A 61 -2.62 -1.51 -14.05
N LEU A 62 -2.19 -0.88 -12.94
CA LEU A 62 -2.49 -1.31 -11.58
C LEU A 62 -3.42 -0.31 -10.90
N ASP A 63 -4.52 -0.79 -10.29
CA ASP A 63 -5.27 -0.05 -9.27
C ASP A 63 -4.60 -0.23 -7.91
N SER A 64 -3.34 0.21 -7.79
CA SER A 64 -2.47 -0.05 -6.62
C SER A 64 -2.95 0.62 -5.31
N LEU A 65 -4.02 1.40 -5.37
CA LEU A 65 -4.62 2.11 -4.24
C LEU A 65 -6.03 1.61 -3.90
N GLY A 66 -6.60 0.67 -4.67
CA GLY A 66 -7.97 0.19 -4.47
C GLY A 66 -9.02 1.29 -4.62
N VAL A 67 -8.74 2.31 -5.42
CA VAL A 67 -9.60 3.49 -5.64
C VAL A 67 -10.34 3.43 -6.98
N GLY A 68 -10.29 2.31 -7.69
CA GLY A 68 -11.11 2.03 -8.86
C GLY A 68 -10.72 2.79 -10.13
N THR A 69 -9.49 3.35 -10.19
CA THR A 69 -8.98 4.01 -11.40
C THR A 69 -7.80 3.24 -11.96
N SER A 70 -8.05 2.41 -12.98
CA SER A 70 -7.04 1.66 -13.74
C SER A 70 -6.28 2.56 -14.72
N ALA A 71 -5.56 3.56 -14.20
CA ALA A 71 -4.62 4.33 -15.01
C ALA A 71 -3.26 3.63 -15.00
N SER A 72 -2.59 3.52 -16.15
CA SER A 72 -1.18 3.13 -16.16
C SER A 72 -0.37 4.22 -15.46
N LEU A 73 0.12 3.90 -14.26
CA LEU A 73 0.90 4.83 -13.45
C LEU A 73 2.29 5.05 -14.05
N GLY A 74 2.91 3.99 -14.58
CA GLY A 74 4.22 4.03 -15.24
C GLY A 74 4.17 4.57 -16.68
N GLY A 75 3.14 4.21 -17.45
CA GLY A 75 2.97 4.60 -18.86
C GLY A 75 2.73 3.42 -19.79
N LYS A 76 2.94 3.58 -21.09
CA LYS A 76 2.71 2.51 -22.09
C LYS A 76 3.87 2.41 -23.07
N GLY A 77 4.19 1.19 -23.49
CA GLY A 77 5.20 0.94 -24.52
C GLY A 77 6.63 1.14 -24.05
N PHE A 78 6.91 1.07 -22.76
CA PHE A 78 8.28 0.98 -22.26
C PHE A 78 8.95 -0.29 -22.78
N ARG A 79 10.17 -0.11 -23.30
CA ARG A 79 11.07 -1.19 -23.73
C ARG A 79 12.49 -0.85 -23.31
N LEU A 80 13.31 -1.86 -23.04
CA LEU A 80 14.75 -1.67 -22.82
C LEU A 80 15.39 -1.09 -24.11
N GLU A 81 16.34 -0.18 -23.93
CA GLU A 81 17.18 0.36 -25.01
C GLU A 81 18.61 -0.12 -24.81
N ASP A 82 19.00 -1.14 -25.58
CA ASP A 82 20.28 -1.84 -25.45
C ASP A 82 21.48 -0.89 -25.58
N LYS A 83 21.40 0.13 -26.45
CA LYS A 83 22.51 1.09 -26.65
C LYS A 83 22.72 2.04 -25.47
N LEU A 84 21.75 2.11 -24.56
CA LEU A 84 21.78 2.94 -23.36
C LEU A 84 21.82 2.08 -22.09
N SER A 85 22.11 0.78 -22.24
CA SER A 85 22.12 -0.19 -21.15
C SER A 85 23.44 -0.97 -21.17
N LEU A 86 24.10 -1.08 -20.02
CA LEU A 86 25.36 -1.81 -19.89
C LEU A 86 25.61 -2.25 -18.44
N ALA A 87 26.38 -3.31 -18.27
CA ALA A 87 27.00 -3.62 -16.98
C ALA A 87 28.00 -2.51 -16.60
N ASP A 88 28.11 -2.19 -15.32
CA ASP A 88 29.11 -1.25 -14.80
C ASP A 88 30.25 -2.02 -14.09
N PRO A 89 31.40 -2.26 -14.74
CA PRO A 89 32.51 -2.97 -14.12
C PRO A 89 33.12 -2.23 -12.92
N ALA A 90 32.93 -0.90 -12.82
CA ALA A 90 33.46 -0.13 -11.69
C ALA A 90 32.65 -0.33 -10.41
N SER A 91 31.42 -0.86 -10.52
CA SER A 91 30.54 -1.17 -9.39
C SER A 91 30.89 -2.48 -8.68
N VAL A 92 31.80 -3.28 -9.22
CA VAL A 92 32.09 -4.63 -8.72
C VAL A 92 32.54 -4.59 -7.27
N LYS A 93 31.78 -5.25 -6.39
CA LYS A 93 32.16 -5.46 -4.98
C LYS A 93 32.29 -6.94 -4.70
N LEU A 94 33.42 -7.31 -4.12
CA LEU A 94 33.71 -8.68 -3.71
C LEU A 94 33.69 -8.77 -2.19
N PHE A 95 32.78 -9.60 -1.69
CA PHE A 95 32.67 -9.94 -0.27
C PHE A 95 33.02 -11.42 -0.06
N PRO A 96 33.19 -11.87 1.19
CA PRO A 96 33.52 -13.27 1.44
C PRO A 96 32.49 -14.24 0.86
N ASP A 97 31.19 -13.92 0.93
CA ASP A 97 30.07 -14.80 0.59
C ASP A 97 29.26 -14.36 -0.64
N ASN A 98 29.58 -13.22 -1.25
CA ASN A 98 28.86 -12.71 -2.41
C ASN A 98 29.74 -11.82 -3.30
N LEU A 99 29.38 -11.79 -4.57
CA LEU A 99 29.87 -10.85 -5.57
C LEU A 99 28.68 -10.00 -6.02
N GLU A 100 28.87 -8.69 -6.02
CA GLU A 100 27.86 -7.72 -6.41
C GLU A 100 28.31 -6.93 -7.63
N ILE A 101 27.41 -6.75 -8.60
CA ILE A 101 27.67 -6.00 -9.84
C ILE A 101 26.41 -5.24 -10.24
N ASP A 102 26.55 -3.95 -10.54
CA ASP A 102 25.47 -3.14 -11.10
C ASP A 102 25.44 -3.21 -12.62
N ALA A 103 24.24 -3.08 -13.16
CA ALA A 103 24.01 -2.69 -14.54
C ALA A 103 23.14 -1.45 -14.60
N VAL A 104 23.48 -0.56 -15.52
CA VAL A 104 22.62 0.56 -15.90
C VAL A 104 21.68 0.05 -16.98
N GLN A 105 20.38 0.16 -16.76
CA GLN A 105 19.35 -0.24 -17.72
C GLN A 105 18.46 0.96 -18.04
N THR A 106 18.35 1.31 -19.32
CA THR A 106 17.55 2.45 -19.77
C THR A 106 16.34 1.99 -20.56
N TYR A 107 15.17 2.45 -20.17
CA TYR A 107 13.88 2.12 -20.77
C TYR A 107 13.29 3.34 -21.47
N VAL A 108 12.80 3.15 -22.69
CA VAL A 108 12.28 4.24 -23.52
C VAL A 108 10.80 4.07 -23.84
N SER A 109 10.06 5.18 -23.86
CA SER A 109 8.64 5.23 -24.23
C SER A 109 8.25 6.58 -24.84
N ASP A 110 7.31 6.58 -25.77
CA ASP A 110 6.65 7.80 -26.27
C ASP A 110 5.41 8.20 -25.46
N ASN A 111 4.94 7.35 -24.56
CA ASN A 111 3.75 7.55 -23.74
C ASN A 111 4.06 7.32 -22.25
N PRO A 112 4.93 8.14 -21.64
CA PRO A 112 5.20 8.04 -20.21
C PRO A 112 3.95 8.34 -19.38
N GLY A 113 3.88 7.73 -18.20
CA GLY A 113 2.83 7.97 -17.21
C GLY A 113 3.21 9.08 -16.24
N ALA A 114 2.21 9.58 -15.50
CA ALA A 114 2.38 10.71 -14.59
C ALA A 114 3.35 10.43 -13.43
N GLU A 115 3.55 9.18 -13.01
CA GLU A 115 4.56 8.87 -11.98
C GLU A 115 5.98 9.05 -12.51
N VAL A 116 6.22 8.62 -13.76
CA VAL A 116 7.52 8.78 -14.42
C VAL A 116 7.82 10.25 -14.67
N GLU A 117 6.85 11.00 -15.20
CA GLU A 117 6.95 12.46 -15.40
C GLU A 117 7.32 13.24 -14.13
N ASN A 118 6.96 12.71 -12.97
CA ASN A 118 7.24 13.37 -11.69
C ASN A 118 8.66 13.12 -11.15
N ILE A 119 9.34 12.05 -11.56
CA ILE A 119 10.57 11.60 -10.89
C ILE A 119 11.82 11.59 -11.78
N VAL A 120 11.69 11.67 -13.09
CA VAL A 120 12.84 11.73 -14.02
C VAL A 120 12.84 13.02 -14.86
N PRO A 121 14.03 13.58 -15.17
CA PRO A 121 14.13 14.80 -16.00
C PRO A 121 13.61 14.65 -17.44
N ASP A 122 13.85 13.51 -18.09
CA ASP A 122 13.30 13.16 -19.41
C ASP A 122 12.39 11.94 -19.27
N PRO A 123 11.06 12.11 -19.16
CA PRO A 123 10.15 11.00 -18.88
C PRO A 123 10.07 9.97 -20.00
N LYS A 124 10.52 10.31 -21.21
CA LYS A 124 10.61 9.34 -22.31
C LYS A 124 11.76 8.35 -22.13
N LYS A 125 12.67 8.59 -21.18
CA LYS A 125 13.85 7.76 -20.91
C LYS A 125 14.05 7.58 -19.40
N VAL A 126 13.79 6.37 -18.92
CA VAL A 126 13.95 6.02 -17.50
C VAL A 126 15.18 5.13 -17.37
N THR A 127 16.21 5.63 -16.69
CA THR A 127 17.41 4.87 -16.39
C THR A 127 17.38 4.39 -14.95
N LEU A 128 17.60 3.10 -14.75
CA LEU A 128 17.63 2.44 -13.45
C LEU A 128 18.95 1.69 -13.28
N SER A 129 19.46 1.68 -12.06
CA SER A 129 20.56 0.79 -11.67
C SER A 129 19.97 -0.51 -11.16
N VAL A 130 20.31 -1.61 -11.82
CA VAL A 130 19.89 -2.97 -11.48
C VAL A 130 21.06 -3.71 -10.85
N HIS A 131 20.91 -4.04 -9.57
CA HIS A 131 21.93 -4.70 -8.78
C HIS A 131 21.84 -6.22 -8.94
N HIS A 132 22.95 -6.88 -9.29
CA HIS A 132 23.04 -8.33 -9.41
C HIS A 132 23.92 -8.91 -8.30
N SER A 133 23.32 -9.82 -7.53
CA SER A 133 23.98 -10.51 -6.43
C SER A 133 24.23 -11.98 -6.75
N PHE A 134 25.50 -12.36 -6.80
CA PHE A 134 25.95 -13.75 -6.89
C PHE A 134 26.32 -14.24 -5.51
N VAL A 135 25.36 -14.88 -4.84
CA VAL A 135 25.49 -15.33 -3.46
C VAL A 135 25.96 -16.78 -3.39
N ARG A 136 26.97 -17.05 -2.55
CA ARG A 136 27.40 -18.40 -2.22
C ARG A 136 26.28 -19.14 -1.49
N LEU A 137 25.95 -20.34 -1.96
CA LEU A 137 24.96 -21.18 -1.30
C LEU A 137 25.39 -21.58 0.12
N PRO A 138 24.46 -21.65 1.09
CA PRO A 138 24.77 -22.11 2.44
C PRO A 138 25.39 -23.52 2.48
N ALA A 139 26.20 -23.76 3.50
CA ALA A 139 26.77 -25.08 3.75
C ALA A 139 25.67 -26.11 4.09
N PRO A 140 25.90 -27.40 3.81
CA PRO A 140 24.95 -28.47 4.16
C PRO A 140 24.62 -28.52 5.67
N GLY A 141 23.52 -29.19 6.02
CA GLY A 141 23.13 -29.44 7.41
C GLY A 141 21.97 -28.57 7.91
N PHE A 142 21.35 -27.75 7.06
CA PHE A 142 20.04 -27.18 7.39
C PHE A 142 18.98 -28.26 7.30
N LYS A 143 18.06 -28.32 8.27
CA LYS A 143 16.91 -29.22 8.22
C LYS A 143 15.70 -28.45 7.67
N PRO A 144 15.24 -28.73 6.44
CA PRO A 144 14.01 -28.13 5.92
C PRO A 144 12.82 -28.47 6.81
N MET A 145 11.86 -27.57 6.89
CA MET A 145 10.63 -27.74 7.68
C MET A 145 9.43 -27.50 6.77
N PRO A 146 8.40 -28.37 6.80
CA PRO A 146 7.15 -28.08 6.13
C PRO A 146 6.56 -26.76 6.65
N PHE A 147 6.03 -25.94 5.75
CA PHE A 147 5.30 -24.74 6.11
C PHE A 147 3.93 -25.15 6.68
N ASP A 148 3.62 -24.62 7.86
CA ASP A 148 2.29 -24.75 8.46
C ASP A 148 1.51 -23.46 8.13
N PRO A 149 0.40 -23.56 7.38
CA PRO A 149 -0.35 -22.38 6.95
C PRO A 149 -1.02 -21.63 8.11
N ARG A 150 -1.00 -22.18 9.34
CA ARG A 150 -1.48 -21.49 10.55
C ARG A 150 -0.45 -20.52 11.13
N LEU A 151 0.78 -20.53 10.62
CA LEU A 151 1.88 -19.70 11.11
C LEU A 151 2.11 -18.51 10.16
N GLY A 152 2.40 -17.35 10.74
CA GLY A 152 2.86 -16.19 9.99
C GLY A 152 4.27 -16.42 9.45
N GLY A 153 4.44 -16.22 8.14
CA GLY A 153 5.73 -16.36 7.48
C GLY A 153 5.60 -16.52 5.98
N PHE A 154 6.75 -16.71 5.35
CA PHE A 154 6.84 -16.97 3.92
C PHE A 154 7.19 -18.44 3.68
N ALA A 155 6.84 -18.93 2.49
CA ALA A 155 7.13 -20.29 2.12
C ALA A 155 7.73 -20.41 0.73
N THR A 156 8.47 -21.48 0.50
CA THR A 156 8.99 -21.88 -0.81
C THR A 156 8.31 -23.15 -1.26
N GLN A 157 7.54 -23.08 -2.34
CA GLN A 157 6.86 -24.25 -2.89
C GLN A 157 7.83 -25.25 -3.52
N VAL A 158 7.58 -26.52 -3.25
CA VAL A 158 8.29 -27.66 -3.81
C VAL A 158 7.29 -28.70 -4.33
N VAL A 159 7.65 -29.36 -5.42
CA VAL A 159 6.89 -30.44 -6.05
C VAL A 159 7.79 -31.68 -6.05
N ASP A 160 7.51 -32.63 -5.15
CA ASP A 160 8.35 -33.78 -4.86
C ASP A 160 7.70 -35.09 -5.32
N PHE A 161 8.13 -35.57 -6.48
CA PHE A 161 7.68 -36.85 -7.07
C PHE A 161 8.27 -38.08 -6.37
N GLY A 162 9.10 -37.88 -5.34
CA GLY A 162 9.49 -38.92 -4.41
C GLY A 162 8.45 -39.20 -3.32
N ALA A 163 7.40 -38.38 -3.23
CA ALA A 163 6.31 -38.59 -2.28
C ALA A 163 5.63 -39.96 -2.51
N PRO A 164 5.31 -40.72 -1.45
CA PRO A 164 4.55 -41.96 -1.58
C PRO A 164 3.21 -41.74 -2.30
N LEU A 165 2.75 -42.75 -3.03
CA LEU A 165 1.42 -42.69 -3.66
C LEU A 165 0.33 -42.46 -2.60
N GLY A 166 -0.54 -41.48 -2.84
CA GLY A 166 -1.56 -41.05 -1.88
C GLY A 166 -1.13 -39.91 -0.95
N ALA A 167 0.17 -39.53 -0.95
CA ALA A 167 0.65 -38.32 -0.29
C ALA A 167 0.62 -37.11 -1.26
N ALA A 168 0.65 -35.90 -0.69
CA ALA A 168 0.73 -34.68 -1.47
C ALA A 168 2.11 -34.57 -2.15
N VAL A 169 2.11 -34.44 -3.47
CA VAL A 169 3.32 -34.19 -4.28
C VAL A 169 3.75 -32.72 -4.15
N VAL A 170 2.79 -31.81 -3.98
CA VAL A 170 3.06 -30.38 -3.74
C VAL A 170 3.09 -30.14 -2.24
N SER A 171 4.14 -29.47 -1.77
CA SER A 171 4.24 -28.99 -0.39
C SER A 171 5.01 -27.67 -0.35
N ASP A 172 4.89 -26.95 0.76
CA ASP A 172 5.61 -25.71 0.98
C ASP A 172 6.66 -25.90 2.08
N LEU A 173 7.85 -25.32 1.90
CA LEU A 173 8.88 -25.25 2.92
C LEU A 173 8.80 -23.92 3.66
N ALA A 174 8.87 -23.93 4.99
CA ALA A 174 8.93 -22.71 5.77
C ALA A 174 10.26 -21.98 5.51
N ASN A 175 10.18 -20.71 5.13
CA ASN A 175 11.37 -19.86 5.00
C ASN A 175 11.76 -19.37 6.40
N ARG A 176 12.94 -19.77 6.89
CA ARG A 176 13.40 -19.41 8.24
C ARG A 176 14.92 -19.28 8.36
N PHE A 177 15.36 -18.46 9.30
CA PHE A 177 16.78 -18.41 9.68
C PHE A 177 17.21 -19.71 10.36
N ARG A 178 18.49 -20.04 10.23
CA ARG A 178 19.12 -21.09 11.02
C ARG A 178 19.33 -20.59 12.45
N LEU A 179 18.51 -21.10 13.35
CA LEU A 179 18.58 -20.81 14.77
C LEU A 179 18.75 -22.12 15.55
N GLU A 180 19.85 -22.25 16.28
CA GLU A 180 20.19 -23.44 17.05
C GLU A 180 20.47 -23.05 18.49
N LYS A 181 19.84 -23.76 19.43
CA LYS A 181 20.15 -23.66 20.85
C LYS A 181 21.55 -24.21 21.14
N VAL A 182 22.23 -23.62 22.13
CA VAL A 182 23.48 -24.15 22.67
C VAL A 182 23.23 -25.50 23.33
N ASP A 183 22.14 -25.62 24.10
CA ASP A 183 21.60 -26.88 24.60
C ASP A 183 20.31 -27.24 23.83
N PRO A 184 20.36 -28.18 22.85
CA PRO A 184 19.20 -28.56 22.07
C PRO A 184 18.09 -29.27 22.88
N ALA A 185 18.41 -29.83 24.04
CA ALA A 185 17.46 -30.56 24.88
C ALA A 185 16.70 -29.65 25.84
N ALA A 186 17.22 -28.44 26.12
CA ALA A 186 16.60 -27.51 27.05
C ALA A 186 15.38 -26.78 26.43
N THR A 187 14.31 -26.67 27.23
CA THR A 187 13.11 -25.89 26.87
C THR A 187 13.46 -24.43 26.57
N ARG A 188 14.40 -23.86 27.33
CA ARG A 188 14.95 -22.52 27.11
C ARG A 188 16.48 -22.61 27.05
N SER A 189 17.10 -21.97 26.06
CA SER A 189 18.56 -21.94 25.94
C SER A 189 19.02 -20.75 25.12
N ARG A 190 20.24 -20.28 25.38
CA ARG A 190 20.91 -19.31 24.50
C ARG A 190 21.12 -19.92 23.12
N VAL A 191 21.17 -19.09 22.08
CA VAL A 191 21.44 -19.55 20.73
C VAL A 191 22.93 -19.51 20.40
N LYS A 192 23.37 -20.41 19.51
CA LYS A 192 24.77 -20.46 19.04
C LYS A 192 25.12 -19.24 18.18
N LYS A 193 24.21 -18.85 17.28
CA LYS A 193 24.35 -17.71 16.38
C LYS A 193 23.04 -16.90 16.41
N PRO A 194 23.06 -15.68 16.98
CA PRO A 194 21.92 -14.78 16.92
C PRO A 194 21.60 -14.33 15.49
N ILE A 195 20.35 -13.97 15.26
CA ILE A 195 19.89 -13.24 14.08
C ILE A 195 20.13 -11.76 14.37
N THR A 196 21.11 -11.16 13.71
CA THR A 196 21.42 -9.74 13.85
C THR A 196 20.94 -8.98 12.63
N TYR A 197 20.08 -7.99 12.84
CA TYR A 197 19.71 -6.97 11.86
C TYR A 197 20.51 -5.69 12.10
N TYR A 198 20.88 -5.03 11.01
CA TYR A 198 21.67 -3.81 11.02
C TYR A 198 20.85 -2.66 10.44
N LEU A 199 20.71 -1.60 11.23
CA LEU A 199 20.10 -0.36 10.79
C LEU A 199 21.09 0.42 9.91
N ASP A 200 20.63 0.83 8.74
CA ASP A 200 21.38 1.69 7.83
C ASP A 200 21.73 3.03 8.50
N ARG A 201 22.99 3.44 8.36
CA ARG A 201 23.50 4.72 8.88
C ARG A 201 22.85 5.94 8.24
N ASN A 202 22.29 5.80 7.03
CA ASN A 202 21.56 6.87 6.34
C ASN A 202 20.23 7.22 7.02
N THR A 203 19.76 6.39 7.95
CA THR A 203 18.59 6.70 8.77
C THR A 203 18.80 8.03 9.50
N PRO A 204 17.83 8.97 9.48
CA PRO A 204 17.93 10.23 10.22
C PRO A 204 18.16 10.02 11.72
N GLU A 205 19.09 10.76 12.31
CA GLU A 205 19.50 10.58 13.70
C GLU A 205 18.32 10.65 14.69
N GLN A 206 17.33 11.50 14.41
CA GLN A 206 16.17 11.69 15.28
C GLN A 206 15.27 10.45 15.36
N ILE A 207 15.25 9.61 14.32
CA ILE A 207 14.39 8.41 14.28
C ILE A 207 15.15 7.11 14.55
N ARG A 208 16.49 7.13 14.50
CA ARG A 208 17.33 5.94 14.77
C ARG A 208 17.00 5.25 16.10
N PRO A 209 16.88 5.95 17.25
CA PRO A 209 16.61 5.27 18.53
C PRO A 209 15.30 4.50 18.49
N ALA A 210 14.24 5.11 17.96
CA ALA A 210 12.93 4.48 17.84
C ALA A 210 12.94 3.25 16.90
N LEU A 211 13.71 3.29 15.82
CA LEU A 211 13.86 2.15 14.91
C LEU A 211 14.68 1.01 15.53
N LEU A 212 15.77 1.33 16.24
CA LEU A 212 16.57 0.32 16.95
C LEU A 212 15.74 -0.37 18.02
N GLU A 213 14.97 0.40 18.80
CA GLU A 213 14.07 -0.11 19.83
C GLU A 213 12.93 -0.95 19.23
N GLY A 214 12.19 -0.40 18.26
CA GLY A 214 11.02 -1.06 17.69
C GLY A 214 11.34 -2.34 16.93
N VAL A 215 12.47 -2.40 16.20
CA VAL A 215 12.95 -3.65 15.60
C VAL A 215 13.44 -4.61 16.69
N GLY A 216 14.01 -4.07 17.78
CA GLY A 216 14.50 -4.83 18.93
C GLY A 216 13.44 -5.63 19.68
N TRP A 217 12.16 -5.22 19.64
CA TRP A 217 11.04 -5.94 20.28
C TRP A 217 10.88 -7.40 19.81
N TRP A 218 11.42 -7.76 18.64
CA TRP A 218 11.48 -9.16 18.21
C TRP A 218 12.26 -10.05 19.19
N ASN A 219 13.24 -9.51 19.92
CA ASN A 219 13.97 -10.26 20.93
C ASN A 219 13.05 -10.79 22.03
N ASP A 220 12.03 -10.03 22.44
CA ASP A 220 11.09 -10.45 23.47
C ASP A 220 10.26 -11.65 22.99
N ALA A 221 9.84 -11.64 21.73
CA ALA A 221 9.12 -12.76 21.12
C ALA A 221 9.99 -14.04 21.04
N PHE A 222 11.27 -13.91 20.68
CA PHE A 222 12.19 -15.04 20.66
C PHE A 222 12.52 -15.57 22.07
N ASP A 223 12.71 -14.67 23.03
CA ASP A 223 12.96 -15.05 24.42
C ASP A 223 11.75 -15.80 24.99
N ALA A 224 10.53 -15.29 24.79
CA ALA A 224 9.29 -15.96 25.17
C ALA A 224 9.15 -17.35 24.52
N ALA A 225 9.57 -17.50 23.26
CA ALA A 225 9.64 -18.79 22.56
C ALA A 225 10.77 -19.72 23.05
N GLY A 226 11.57 -19.29 24.02
CA GLY A 226 12.64 -20.06 24.65
C GLY A 226 13.99 -20.02 23.94
N PHE A 227 14.18 -19.08 23.02
CA PHE A 227 15.46 -18.80 22.36
C PHE A 227 16.08 -17.52 22.94
N ILE A 228 16.92 -17.69 23.96
CA ILE A 228 17.53 -16.58 24.69
C ILE A 228 18.61 -15.93 23.80
N ASP A 229 18.65 -14.59 23.77
CA ASP A 229 19.57 -13.77 22.98
C ASP A 229 19.56 -14.08 21.47
N ALA A 230 18.40 -14.48 20.96
CA ALA A 230 18.28 -14.94 19.58
C ALA A 230 18.22 -13.83 18.54
N PHE A 231 17.78 -12.63 18.93
CA PHE A 231 17.57 -11.54 17.99
C PHE A 231 18.25 -10.27 18.49
N LYS A 232 18.94 -9.58 17.58
CA LYS A 232 19.68 -8.36 17.89
C LYS A 232 19.49 -7.33 16.79
N VAL A 233 19.50 -6.07 17.20
CA VAL A 233 19.50 -4.93 16.27
C VAL A 233 20.64 -4.01 16.64
N GLU A 234 21.45 -3.67 15.65
CA GLU A 234 22.63 -2.83 15.82
C GLU A 234 22.69 -1.78 14.71
N LEU A 235 23.44 -0.70 14.89
CA LEU A 235 23.77 0.17 13.77
C LEU A 235 24.77 -0.57 12.88
N LEU A 236 24.63 -0.48 11.55
CA LEU A 236 25.61 -1.06 10.63
C LEU A 236 27.03 -0.60 11.02
N PRO A 237 28.03 -1.49 11.14
CA PRO A 237 29.39 -1.09 11.50
C PRO A 237 29.96 -0.05 10.53
N GLU A 238 30.83 0.82 11.02
CA GLU A 238 31.47 1.82 10.16
C GLU A 238 32.35 1.13 9.11
N GLY A 239 32.23 1.54 7.85
CA GLY A 239 32.92 0.93 6.72
C GLY A 239 32.35 -0.41 6.25
N ALA A 240 31.35 -0.99 6.93
CA ALA A 240 30.63 -2.15 6.40
C ALA A 240 29.70 -1.70 5.25
N ASP A 241 29.66 -2.49 4.19
CA ASP A 241 28.80 -2.24 3.05
C ASP A 241 27.46 -2.98 3.22
N PRO A 242 26.30 -2.32 3.08
CA PRO A 242 24.99 -2.95 3.24
C PRO A 242 24.70 -4.06 2.22
N LEU A 243 25.47 -4.14 1.13
CA LEU A 243 25.34 -5.18 0.11
C LEU A 243 26.07 -6.48 0.50
N ASP A 244 26.97 -6.46 1.47
CA ASP A 244 27.57 -7.70 1.99
C ASP A 244 26.46 -8.59 2.56
N VAL A 245 26.39 -9.83 2.07
CA VAL A 245 25.27 -10.74 2.36
C VAL A 245 25.23 -11.17 3.84
N ARG A 246 26.35 -10.99 4.55
CA ARG A 246 26.49 -11.36 5.97
C ARG A 246 25.72 -10.43 6.92
N TYR A 247 25.29 -9.27 6.44
CA TYR A 247 24.49 -8.30 7.21
C TYR A 247 23.02 -8.37 6.78
N ASN A 248 22.11 -8.75 7.69
CA ASN A 248 20.68 -8.53 7.48
C ASN A 248 20.39 -7.04 7.65
N MET A 249 19.69 -6.42 6.71
CA MET A 249 19.62 -4.96 6.65
C MET A 249 18.22 -4.44 6.94
N VAL A 250 18.16 -3.34 7.71
CA VAL A 250 17.03 -2.39 7.74
C VAL A 250 17.50 -1.11 7.06
N THR A 251 17.08 -0.94 5.81
CA THR A 251 17.49 0.15 4.92
C THR A 251 16.51 1.30 4.98
N TRP A 252 17.03 2.52 5.05
CA TRP A 252 16.21 3.74 5.01
C TRP A 252 16.26 4.35 3.61
N VAL A 253 15.11 4.54 2.98
CA VAL A 253 15.03 5.11 1.63
C VAL A 253 14.13 6.35 1.57
N ASP A 254 14.56 7.35 0.82
CA ASP A 254 13.74 8.50 0.49
C ASP A 254 12.88 8.22 -0.76
N ARG A 255 11.60 8.63 -0.72
CA ARG A 255 10.67 8.43 -1.82
C ARG A 255 9.88 9.71 -2.11
N ALA A 256 9.67 10.00 -3.39
CA ALA A 256 8.88 11.15 -3.84
C ALA A 256 7.37 10.96 -3.58
N THR A 257 6.88 9.73 -3.64
CA THR A 257 5.47 9.36 -3.41
C THR A 257 5.33 8.25 -2.37
N ARG A 258 4.09 8.01 -1.94
CA ARG A 258 3.78 6.94 -0.98
C ARG A 258 4.19 5.60 -1.58
N GLY A 259 5.06 4.88 -0.87
CA GLY A 259 5.34 3.48 -1.16
C GLY A 259 5.39 2.66 0.11
N TRP A 260 5.28 1.34 -0.05
CA TRP A 260 5.19 0.40 1.06
C TRP A 260 6.57 0.13 1.68
N ALA A 261 6.60 -0.14 2.98
CA ALA A 261 7.73 -0.82 3.58
C ALA A 261 7.74 -2.27 3.05
N TYR A 262 8.94 -2.81 2.81
CA TYR A 262 9.09 -4.17 2.28
C TYR A 262 9.99 -4.97 3.21
N GLY A 263 9.56 -6.17 3.61
CA GLY A 263 10.39 -7.18 4.24
C GLY A 263 10.59 -8.33 3.27
N GLN A 264 11.75 -8.36 2.61
CA GLN A 264 12.15 -9.38 1.64
C GLN A 264 13.31 -10.20 2.19
N GLN A 265 13.60 -11.30 1.50
CA GLN A 265 14.62 -12.25 1.93
C GLN A 265 15.28 -12.92 0.73
N ILE A 266 16.58 -13.15 0.85
CA ILE A 266 17.30 -14.10 0.01
C ILE A 266 17.21 -15.46 0.70
N VAL A 267 16.65 -16.45 0.01
CA VAL A 267 16.37 -17.78 0.56
C VAL A 267 17.03 -18.83 -0.32
N ASP A 268 17.60 -19.87 0.29
CA ASP A 268 17.98 -21.08 -0.45
C ASP A 268 16.70 -21.85 -0.83
N PRO A 269 16.29 -21.87 -2.11
CA PRO A 269 15.04 -22.47 -2.52
C PRO A 269 15.03 -24.00 -2.39
N ARG A 270 16.18 -24.63 -2.11
CA ARG A 270 16.29 -26.07 -1.90
C ARG A 270 15.82 -26.48 -0.51
N THR A 271 16.01 -25.59 0.48
CA THR A 271 15.89 -25.91 1.91
C THR A 271 14.94 -24.98 2.68
N GLY A 272 14.67 -23.77 2.17
CA GLY A 272 13.96 -22.72 2.90
C GLY A 272 14.84 -21.95 3.89
N GLU A 273 16.17 -22.14 3.87
CA GLU A 273 17.07 -21.37 4.74
C GLU A 273 17.16 -19.91 4.28
N ILE A 274 16.83 -18.97 5.17
CA ILE A 274 17.05 -17.54 4.92
C ILE A 274 18.54 -17.24 5.01
N VAL A 275 19.09 -16.72 3.92
CA VAL A 275 20.49 -16.31 3.80
C VAL A 275 20.67 -14.85 4.25
N LYS A 276 19.75 -13.97 3.83
CA LYS A 276 19.75 -12.54 4.17
C LYS A 276 18.32 -12.03 4.29
N GLY A 277 18.03 -11.31 5.37
CA GLY A 277 16.84 -10.47 5.52
C GLY A 277 17.09 -9.06 5.00
N MET A 278 16.11 -8.50 4.29
CA MET A 278 16.18 -7.17 3.69
C MET A 278 14.89 -6.41 3.99
N VAL A 279 14.96 -5.44 4.88
CA VAL A 279 13.86 -4.55 5.21
C VAL A 279 14.12 -3.18 4.60
N VAL A 280 13.12 -2.59 3.97
CA VAL A 280 13.18 -1.23 3.41
C VAL A 280 12.09 -0.40 4.08
N LEU A 281 12.50 0.68 4.75
CA LEU A 281 11.62 1.65 5.40
C LEU A 281 11.68 2.98 4.65
N GLY A 282 10.51 3.52 4.31
CA GLY A 282 10.40 4.75 3.52
C GLY A 282 10.23 6.02 4.37
N SER A 283 10.99 7.08 4.07
CA SER A 283 10.97 8.33 4.83
C SER A 283 9.66 9.11 4.75
N LEU A 284 8.89 8.95 3.67
CA LEU A 284 7.61 9.63 3.51
C LEU A 284 6.57 9.15 4.52
N ARG A 285 6.63 7.87 4.95
CA ARG A 285 5.66 7.34 5.93
C ARG A 285 5.77 8.08 7.26
N ALA A 286 6.99 8.30 7.76
CA ALA A 286 7.22 9.07 8.97
C ALA A 286 6.67 10.51 8.85
N ARG A 287 6.81 11.16 7.68
CA ARG A 287 6.25 12.49 7.44
C ARG A 287 4.72 12.49 7.43
N GLN A 288 4.09 11.47 6.84
CA GLN A 288 2.63 11.33 6.83
C GLN A 288 2.09 11.05 8.24
N ASP A 289 2.76 10.20 9.02
CA ASP A 289 2.38 9.93 10.40
C ASP A 289 2.52 11.19 11.24
N ILE A 290 3.60 11.96 11.07
CA ILE A 290 3.75 13.29 11.68
C ILE A 290 2.59 14.22 11.26
N GLN A 291 2.19 14.24 9.99
CA GLN A 291 1.06 15.07 9.54
C GLN A 291 -0.26 14.64 10.17
N ILE A 292 -0.50 13.34 10.34
CA ILE A 292 -1.67 12.80 11.05
C ILE A 292 -1.63 13.25 12.51
N PHE A 293 -0.49 13.07 13.19
CA PHE A 293 -0.33 13.51 14.57
C PHE A 293 -0.48 15.03 14.71
N GLN A 294 0.12 15.83 13.84
CA GLN A 294 -0.03 17.28 13.79
C GLN A 294 -1.47 17.72 13.51
N ALA A 295 -2.21 17.01 12.66
CA ALA A 295 -3.63 17.26 12.44
C ALA A 295 -4.47 16.96 13.70
N LEU A 296 -3.99 16.07 14.57
CA LEU A 296 -4.56 15.76 15.87
C LEU A 296 -4.07 16.69 17.00
N VAL A 297 -3.02 17.50 16.77
CA VAL A 297 -2.53 18.51 17.71
C VAL A 297 -3.56 19.64 17.82
N GLY A 298 -4.26 19.62 18.94
CA GLY A 298 -5.54 20.28 19.23
C GLY A 298 -6.38 19.44 20.21
N ALA A 299 -6.10 18.13 20.27
CA ALA A 299 -6.55 17.18 21.29
C ALA A 299 -5.38 16.55 22.10
N GLY A 300 -4.15 17.05 21.88
CA GLY A 300 -2.92 16.26 21.94
C GLY A 300 -2.12 16.21 23.25
N GLU A 301 -2.76 16.17 24.42
CA GLU A 301 -2.04 15.83 25.67
C GLU A 301 -2.53 14.51 26.29
N ALA A 302 -3.76 14.08 26.00
CA ALA A 302 -4.33 12.84 26.50
C ALA A 302 -4.06 11.63 25.59
N THR A 303 -4.11 11.79 24.27
CA THR A 303 -3.93 10.68 23.31
C THR A 303 -2.48 10.20 23.20
N VAL A 304 -1.50 11.09 23.37
CA VAL A 304 -0.07 10.72 23.36
C VAL A 304 0.31 9.98 24.66
N ARG A 305 -0.25 10.37 25.81
CA ARG A 305 -0.11 9.62 27.06
C ARG A 305 -0.85 8.28 27.06
N TRP A 306 -1.92 8.15 26.28
CA TRP A 306 -2.67 6.89 26.12
C TRP A 306 -2.03 5.92 25.11
N LEU A 307 -1.39 6.43 24.04
CA LEU A 307 -0.73 5.61 23.02
C LEU A 307 0.68 5.13 23.41
N TYR A 308 1.32 5.73 24.41
CA TYR A 308 2.74 5.48 24.73
C TYR A 308 3.06 5.37 26.24
N GLY A 309 2.27 4.65 27.04
CA GLY A 309 2.66 4.43 28.43
C GLY A 309 1.88 3.41 29.23
N GLU A 310 2.57 2.32 29.58
CA GLU A 310 2.35 1.42 30.73
C GLU A 310 1.41 0.21 30.53
N ALA A 311 1.75 -0.66 29.57
CA ALA A 311 1.33 -2.06 29.61
C ALA A 311 2.50 -2.94 30.10
N GLY A 312 2.25 -3.78 31.11
CA GLY A 312 3.24 -4.70 31.67
C GLY A 312 3.36 -6.00 30.87
N GLU A 313 4.45 -6.75 31.08
CA GLU A 313 4.79 -8.02 30.41
C GLU A 313 3.64 -9.06 30.43
N ALA A 314 2.79 -9.03 31.46
CA ALA A 314 1.58 -9.87 31.59
C ALA A 314 0.43 -9.50 30.63
N GLU A 315 0.34 -8.24 30.22
CA GLU A 315 -0.70 -7.72 29.33
C GLU A 315 -0.36 -8.01 27.86
N VAL A 316 0.94 -7.92 27.51
CA VAL A 316 1.49 -8.34 26.21
C VAL A 316 1.39 -9.87 26.02
N THR A 317 1.66 -10.64 27.09
CA THR A 317 1.55 -12.12 27.07
C THR A 317 0.10 -12.59 26.96
N LYS A 318 -0.86 -11.85 27.53
CA LYS A 318 -2.29 -12.11 27.37
C LYS A 318 -2.78 -11.79 25.96
N ALA A 319 -2.34 -10.68 25.38
CA ALA A 319 -2.68 -10.31 24.02
C ALA A 319 -2.19 -11.37 23.01
N ALA A 320 -0.97 -11.91 23.19
CA ALA A 320 -0.39 -12.96 22.34
C ALA A 320 -1.24 -14.25 22.23
N ALA A 321 -2.04 -14.58 23.26
CA ALA A 321 -2.92 -15.74 23.28
C ALA A 321 -4.30 -15.47 22.64
N ASP A 322 -4.68 -14.20 22.49
CA ASP A 322 -5.99 -13.75 21.99
C ASP A 322 -5.94 -13.30 20.51
N PHE A 323 -4.78 -13.28 19.86
CA PHE A 323 -4.65 -12.81 18.48
C PHE A 323 -5.09 -13.85 17.44
N ARG A 324 -5.82 -13.38 16.41
CA ARG A 324 -6.16 -14.15 15.23
C ARG A 324 -5.02 -14.07 14.22
N PHE A 325 -4.58 -15.22 13.70
CA PHE A 325 -3.66 -15.24 12.57
C PHE A 325 -4.43 -14.96 11.27
N VAL A 326 -3.90 -14.02 10.47
CA VAL A 326 -4.45 -13.61 9.17
C VAL A 326 -3.29 -13.48 8.19
N GLN A 327 -3.41 -14.12 7.04
CA GLN A 327 -2.50 -13.92 5.91
C GLN A 327 -2.64 -12.49 5.38
N ASP A 328 -1.51 -11.88 5.02
CA ASP A 328 -1.43 -10.49 4.56
C ASP A 328 -2.41 -10.19 3.39
N ASP A 329 -2.58 -11.12 2.45
CA ASP A 329 -3.55 -10.96 1.34
C ASP A 329 -5.00 -10.84 1.84
N ASN A 330 -5.39 -11.63 2.85
CA ASN A 330 -6.72 -11.56 3.45
C ASN A 330 -6.92 -10.34 4.35
N ALA A 331 -5.83 -9.77 4.89
CA ALA A 331 -5.88 -8.52 5.64
C ALA A 331 -5.96 -7.30 4.70
N ARG A 332 -5.21 -7.29 3.59
CA ARG A 332 -5.07 -6.14 2.69
C ARG A 332 -6.21 -5.95 1.70
N ALA A 333 -6.62 -7.02 1.02
CA ALA A 333 -7.52 -6.87 -0.10
C ALA A 333 -8.95 -6.56 0.40
N PRO A 334 -9.62 -5.53 -0.14
CA PRO A 334 -10.92 -5.07 0.37
C PRO A 334 -12.07 -6.05 0.05
N ASP A 335 -11.89 -6.92 -0.93
CA ASP A 335 -12.86 -7.88 -1.45
C ASP A 335 -12.75 -9.28 -0.84
N THR A 336 -11.84 -9.49 0.11
CA THR A 336 -11.69 -10.78 0.78
C THR A 336 -12.85 -11.05 1.73
N ALA A 337 -13.32 -12.29 1.79
CA ALA A 337 -14.37 -12.69 2.71
C ALA A 337 -13.92 -12.79 4.19
N TYR A 338 -12.64 -12.58 4.52
CA TYR A 338 -12.17 -12.73 5.90
C TYR A 338 -12.65 -11.56 6.77
N ALA A 339 -13.61 -11.83 7.64
CA ALA A 339 -14.37 -10.80 8.34
C ALA A 339 -13.50 -9.91 9.26
N TRP A 340 -12.48 -10.49 9.88
CA TRP A 340 -11.65 -9.84 10.90
C TRP A 340 -10.34 -9.27 10.34
N GLY A 341 -10.16 -9.24 9.01
CA GLY A 341 -8.90 -8.84 8.38
C GLY A 341 -8.83 -7.36 8.08
N GLY A 342 -7.99 -6.62 8.81
CA GLY A 342 -7.65 -5.23 8.51
C GLY A 342 -6.27 -4.86 9.04
N LEU A 343 -5.49 -4.12 8.26
CA LEU A 343 -4.12 -3.72 8.67
C LEU A 343 -4.07 -2.66 9.77
N TRP A 344 -5.17 -1.93 9.94
CA TRP A 344 -5.26 -0.73 10.76
C TRP A 344 -6.46 -0.79 11.70
N ASP A 345 -6.94 -2.00 11.97
CA ASP A 345 -8.00 -2.25 12.93
C ASP A 345 -7.36 -2.69 14.25
N ASP A 346 -7.45 -1.80 15.22
CA ASP A 346 -6.93 -2.04 16.57
C ASP A 346 -8.05 -2.46 17.54
N GLY A 347 -9.28 -2.59 17.03
CA GLY A 347 -10.47 -2.90 17.83
C GLY A 347 -10.78 -4.39 17.93
N ALA A 348 -11.32 -4.82 19.07
CA ALA A 348 -11.83 -6.19 19.22
C ALA A 348 -13.10 -6.47 18.38
N ASP A 349 -13.84 -5.41 18.02
CA ASP A 349 -15.00 -5.44 17.12
C ASP A 349 -14.82 -4.37 16.02
N PRO A 350 -14.63 -4.77 14.74
CA PRO A 350 -14.43 -3.85 13.64
C PRO A 350 -15.55 -2.82 13.45
N VAL A 351 -16.80 -3.20 13.77
CA VAL A 351 -17.98 -2.34 13.62
C VAL A 351 -18.01 -1.30 14.73
N ALA A 352 -17.78 -1.71 15.98
CA ALA A 352 -17.69 -0.79 17.11
C ALA A 352 -16.52 0.19 16.93
N GLU A 353 -15.39 -0.31 16.42
CA GLU A 353 -14.21 0.51 16.16
C GLU A 353 -14.45 1.53 15.05
N LEU A 354 -15.23 1.20 14.00
CA LEU A 354 -15.66 2.20 13.01
C LEU A 354 -16.47 3.32 13.68
N GLY A 355 -17.38 2.96 14.58
CA GLY A 355 -18.14 3.93 15.38
C GLY A 355 -17.23 4.84 16.22
N ARG A 356 -16.25 4.25 16.92
CA ARG A 356 -15.24 4.99 17.71
C ARG A 356 -14.40 5.92 16.82
N MET A 357 -13.94 5.45 15.67
CA MET A 357 -13.19 6.25 14.70
C MET A 357 -13.99 7.43 14.16
N MET A 358 -15.30 7.26 13.93
CA MET A 358 -16.17 8.36 13.55
C MET A 358 -16.29 9.42 14.66
N GLN A 359 -16.32 9.01 15.94
CA GLN A 359 -16.32 9.94 17.08
C GLN A 359 -14.99 10.69 17.21
N VAL A 360 -13.85 9.98 17.12
CA VAL A 360 -12.50 10.58 17.16
C VAL A 360 -12.35 11.60 16.03
N ARG A 361 -12.75 11.23 14.82
CA ARG A 361 -12.79 12.12 13.66
C ARG A 361 -13.61 13.37 13.93
N ALA A 362 -14.84 13.23 14.44
CA ALA A 362 -15.71 14.37 14.73
C ALA A 362 -15.10 15.32 15.78
N ALA A 363 -14.51 14.76 16.85
CA ALA A 363 -13.85 15.52 17.90
C ALA A 363 -12.60 16.27 17.40
N ALA A 364 -11.83 15.66 16.52
CA ALA A 364 -10.66 16.29 15.92
C ALA A 364 -11.05 17.37 14.89
N LEU A 365 -12.06 17.12 14.04
CA LEU A 365 -12.56 18.10 13.08
C LEU A 365 -13.14 19.35 13.75
N SER A 366 -13.77 19.22 14.92
CA SER A 366 -14.31 20.37 15.66
C SER A 366 -13.23 21.32 16.22
N ARG A 367 -12.00 20.82 16.35
CA ARG A 367 -10.83 21.57 16.87
C ARG A 367 -9.84 21.94 15.78
N PHE A 368 -10.03 21.43 14.56
CA PHE A 368 -9.14 21.67 13.43
C PHE A 368 -9.22 23.14 12.98
N GLY A 369 -8.10 23.71 12.55
CA GLY A 369 -8.00 25.11 12.17
C GLY A 369 -6.54 25.55 11.97
N LEU A 370 -6.24 26.85 12.08
CA LEU A 370 -4.89 27.39 11.85
C LEU A 370 -3.83 26.89 12.86
N GLY A 371 -4.22 26.49 14.06
CA GLY A 371 -3.32 25.79 15.01
C GLY A 371 -2.78 24.47 14.46
N ALA A 372 -3.47 23.97 13.43
CA ALA A 372 -3.03 23.03 12.41
C ALA A 372 -1.64 23.28 11.82
N LEU A 373 -1.07 24.48 11.86
CA LEU A 373 0.13 24.88 11.11
C LEU A 373 1.21 25.49 12.02
N ALA A 374 2.48 25.38 11.61
CA ALA A 374 3.55 26.11 12.28
C ALA A 374 3.51 27.61 11.93
N PRO A 375 4.00 28.51 12.80
CA PRO A 375 4.14 29.92 12.47
C PRO A 375 4.95 30.14 11.18
N GLY A 376 4.39 30.90 10.23
CA GLY A 376 5.01 31.17 8.92
C GLY A 376 4.73 30.13 7.83
N GLU A 377 4.02 29.04 8.16
CA GLU A 377 3.63 28.04 7.17
C GLU A 377 2.43 28.51 6.30
N PRO A 378 2.40 28.24 4.98
CA PRO A 378 1.29 28.63 4.12
C PRO A 378 -0.06 28.00 4.53
N VAL A 379 -1.12 28.82 4.56
CA VAL A 379 -2.49 28.36 4.89
C VAL A 379 -3.00 27.27 3.93
N ALA A 380 -2.56 27.29 2.67
CA ALA A 380 -2.89 26.26 1.68
C ALA A 380 -2.50 24.83 2.15
N ASN A 381 -1.51 24.69 3.04
CA ASN A 381 -1.10 23.40 3.61
C ASN A 381 -2.16 22.80 4.54
N LEU A 382 -3.17 23.56 5.00
CA LEU A 382 -4.27 23.01 5.77
C LEU A 382 -5.01 21.90 5.03
N ARG A 383 -5.12 21.98 3.69
CA ARG A 383 -5.74 20.92 2.87
C ARG A 383 -5.09 19.56 3.11
N ARG A 384 -3.75 19.54 3.19
CA ARG A 384 -2.95 18.32 3.39
C ARG A 384 -3.17 17.68 4.74
N ARG A 385 -3.44 18.47 5.78
CA ARG A 385 -3.72 17.98 7.14
C ARG A 385 -5.19 17.64 7.32
N PHE A 386 -6.07 18.33 6.60
CA PHE A 386 -7.50 18.16 6.69
C PHE A 386 -7.98 16.83 6.11
N VAL A 387 -7.52 16.45 4.92
CA VAL A 387 -8.09 15.28 4.23
C VAL A 387 -7.73 13.95 4.89
N PRO A 388 -6.48 13.68 5.34
CA PRO A 388 -6.19 12.48 6.12
C PRO A 388 -7.05 12.39 7.39
N LEU A 389 -7.32 13.53 8.04
CA LEU A 389 -8.19 13.61 9.20
C LEU A 389 -9.67 13.37 8.83
N TRP A 390 -10.17 14.01 7.78
CA TRP A 390 -11.54 13.87 7.31
C TRP A 390 -11.80 12.47 6.76
N LEU A 391 -10.80 11.79 6.21
CA LEU A 391 -10.88 10.42 5.75
C LEU A 391 -10.38 9.40 6.78
N LEU A 392 -10.10 9.78 8.02
CA LEU A 392 -9.45 8.92 9.02
C LEU A 392 -10.15 7.55 9.16
N HIS A 393 -11.47 7.55 9.15
CA HIS A 393 -12.32 6.36 9.27
C HIS A 393 -12.22 5.37 8.09
N ARG A 394 -11.65 5.76 6.93
CA ARG A 394 -11.61 4.91 5.73
C ARG A 394 -10.87 3.59 5.95
N TYR A 395 -9.85 3.61 6.80
CA TYR A 395 -9.07 2.42 7.10
C TYR A 395 -9.89 1.40 7.88
N GLN A 396 -10.72 1.88 8.79
CA GLN A 396 -11.63 1.06 9.59
C GLN A 396 -12.88 0.64 8.81
N LEU A 397 -13.34 1.49 7.87
CA LEU A 397 -14.50 1.22 7.03
C LEU A 397 -14.35 -0.09 6.23
N VAL A 398 -13.15 -0.36 5.71
CA VAL A 398 -12.88 -1.59 4.96
C VAL A 398 -13.08 -2.82 5.83
N THR A 399 -12.56 -2.84 7.05
CA THR A 399 -12.71 -3.97 7.96
C THR A 399 -14.17 -4.17 8.39
N ALA A 400 -14.89 -3.08 8.67
CA ALA A 400 -16.33 -3.14 8.94
C ALA A 400 -17.13 -3.66 7.72
N ALA A 401 -16.76 -3.26 6.49
CA ALA A 401 -17.39 -3.74 5.27
C ALA A 401 -17.23 -5.26 5.07
N LYS A 402 -16.07 -5.82 5.41
CA LYS A 402 -15.81 -7.27 5.35
C LYS A 402 -16.71 -8.10 6.27
N GLN A 403 -17.39 -7.48 7.24
CA GLN A 403 -18.39 -8.17 8.06
C GLN A 403 -19.65 -8.52 7.25
N VAL A 404 -19.99 -7.73 6.22
CA VAL A 404 -21.17 -7.97 5.38
C VAL A 404 -20.88 -9.07 4.36
N GLY A 405 -21.59 -10.20 4.45
CA GLY A 405 -21.27 -11.40 3.66
C GLY A 405 -19.94 -12.06 4.05
N GLY A 406 -19.32 -11.61 5.15
CA GLY A 406 -18.04 -12.10 5.64
C GLY A 406 -18.11 -13.51 6.22
N THR A 407 -16.94 -14.11 6.35
CA THR A 407 -16.71 -15.42 6.91
C THR A 407 -15.56 -15.36 7.92
N ASP A 408 -15.78 -15.95 9.10
CA ASP A 408 -14.74 -16.29 10.07
C ASP A 408 -14.19 -17.68 9.71
N PHE A 409 -13.07 -17.69 9.01
CA PHE A 409 -12.35 -18.91 8.67
C PHE A 409 -10.97 -18.91 9.31
N THR A 410 -10.41 -20.10 9.50
CA THR A 410 -8.99 -20.23 9.86
C THR A 410 -8.27 -20.97 8.74
N TYR A 411 -6.94 -20.88 8.72
CA TYR A 411 -6.11 -21.70 7.84
C TYR A 411 -6.05 -23.14 8.38
N ALA A 412 -7.21 -23.77 8.45
CA ALA A 412 -7.42 -25.03 9.13
C ALA A 412 -6.75 -26.19 8.39
N VAL A 413 -6.22 -27.11 9.18
CA VAL A 413 -5.76 -28.42 8.71
C VAL A 413 -6.75 -29.49 9.17
N ASN A 414 -6.84 -30.61 8.46
CA ASN A 414 -7.76 -31.70 8.82
C ASN A 414 -7.46 -32.22 10.25
N GLY A 415 -8.48 -32.28 11.11
CA GLY A 415 -8.39 -32.65 12.52
C GLY A 415 -8.08 -31.49 13.48
N SER A 416 -8.02 -30.25 12.99
CA SER A 416 -7.84 -29.04 13.82
C SER A 416 -9.10 -28.60 14.58
N GLY A 417 -10.28 -29.13 14.23
CA GLY A 417 -11.56 -28.78 14.86
C GLY A 417 -12.12 -27.41 14.45
N ARG A 418 -11.47 -26.72 13.50
CA ARG A 418 -11.87 -25.42 12.93
C ARG A 418 -11.92 -25.43 11.40
N GLU A 419 -12.10 -26.61 10.80
CA GLU A 419 -12.15 -26.84 9.36
C GLU A 419 -13.36 -26.18 8.70
N ALA A 420 -14.47 -26.09 9.44
CA ALA A 420 -15.67 -25.41 8.99
C ALA A 420 -15.54 -23.90 9.21
N SER A 421 -15.58 -23.16 8.11
CA SER A 421 -15.69 -21.70 8.14
C SER A 421 -17.10 -21.28 8.58
N GLN A 422 -17.22 -20.23 9.37
CA GLN A 422 -18.51 -19.75 9.86
C GLN A 422 -18.85 -18.41 9.22
N ALA A 423 -20.07 -18.29 8.68
CA ALA A 423 -20.56 -16.99 8.22
C ALA A 423 -20.68 -16.02 9.41
N VAL A 424 -20.38 -14.75 9.19
CA VAL A 424 -20.62 -13.70 10.18
C VAL A 424 -22.09 -13.71 10.60
N ALA A 425 -22.36 -13.58 11.90
CA ALA A 425 -23.71 -13.67 12.44
C ALA A 425 -24.63 -12.60 11.80
N PRO A 426 -25.89 -12.92 11.44
CA PRO A 426 -26.79 -11.97 10.77
C PRO A 426 -26.97 -10.63 11.50
N ALA A 427 -26.93 -10.64 12.84
CA ALA A 427 -26.98 -9.42 13.64
C ALA A 427 -25.75 -8.53 13.42
N GLN A 428 -24.56 -9.12 13.40
CA GLN A 428 -23.30 -8.40 13.15
C GLN A 428 -23.25 -7.84 11.72
N GLN A 429 -23.75 -8.58 10.72
CA GLN A 429 -23.82 -8.07 9.34
C GLN A 429 -24.75 -6.85 9.22
N ARG A 430 -25.89 -6.86 9.92
CA ARG A 430 -26.82 -5.71 9.96
C ARG A 430 -26.18 -4.51 10.66
N ALA A 431 -25.53 -4.74 11.81
CA ALA A 431 -24.80 -3.70 12.53
C ALA A 431 -23.68 -3.08 11.67
N ALA A 432 -22.94 -3.91 10.95
CA ALA A 432 -21.92 -3.47 10.01
C ALA A 432 -22.52 -2.60 8.89
N LEU A 433 -23.61 -3.05 8.27
CA LEU A 433 -24.31 -2.29 7.23
C LEU A 433 -24.79 -0.92 7.76
N GLU A 434 -25.37 -0.88 8.96
CA GLU A 434 -25.79 0.37 9.59
C GLU A 434 -24.61 1.32 9.86
N ALA A 435 -23.49 0.79 10.38
CA ALA A 435 -22.28 1.58 10.64
C ALA A 435 -21.67 2.12 9.34
N ILE A 436 -21.63 1.31 8.27
CA ILE A 436 -21.18 1.74 6.93
C ILE A 436 -22.09 2.85 6.41
N LEU A 437 -23.41 2.66 6.46
CA LEU A 437 -24.38 3.67 6.02
C LEU A 437 -24.26 4.96 6.83
N ALA A 438 -23.88 4.90 8.11
CA ALA A 438 -23.63 6.08 8.93
C ALA A 438 -22.47 6.94 8.41
N THR A 439 -21.45 6.34 7.78
CA THR A 439 -20.30 7.08 7.23
C THR A 439 -20.64 7.94 6.00
N ILE A 440 -21.72 7.59 5.29
CA ILE A 440 -22.18 8.31 4.09
C ILE A 440 -23.37 9.23 4.36
N ARG A 441 -23.80 9.37 5.62
CA ARG A 441 -24.85 10.32 5.99
C ARG A 441 -24.38 11.77 5.74
N PRO A 442 -25.30 12.70 5.40
CA PRO A 442 -24.94 14.10 5.14
C PRO A 442 -24.11 14.73 6.26
N GLU A 443 -24.40 14.41 7.52
CA GLU A 443 -23.69 14.92 8.69
C GLU A 443 -22.24 14.42 8.75
N ALA A 444 -22.02 13.15 8.39
CA ALA A 444 -20.70 12.53 8.34
C ALA A 444 -19.84 13.09 7.19
N LEU A 445 -20.46 13.50 6.08
CA LEU A 445 -19.79 14.06 4.90
C LEU A 445 -19.61 15.58 4.96
N ARG A 446 -20.13 16.25 5.99
CA ARG A 446 -20.07 17.71 6.09
C ARG A 446 -18.66 18.19 6.43
N VAL A 447 -18.18 19.20 5.68
CA VAL A 447 -17.03 20.01 6.07
C VAL A 447 -17.53 21.15 6.98
N PRO A 448 -16.96 21.36 8.18
CA PRO A 448 -17.34 22.49 9.04
C PRO A 448 -17.27 23.82 8.30
N THR A 449 -18.33 24.64 8.38
CA THR A 449 -18.46 25.87 7.56
C THR A 449 -17.30 26.83 7.77
N GLY A 450 -16.79 26.95 9.01
CA GLY A 450 -15.64 27.82 9.33
C GLY A 450 -14.31 27.37 8.71
N LEU A 451 -14.20 26.12 8.27
CA LEU A 451 -13.00 25.60 7.60
C LEU A 451 -13.01 25.86 6.10
N LEU A 452 -14.18 26.04 5.47
CA LEU A 452 -14.28 26.19 4.01
C LEU A 452 -13.43 27.36 3.46
N PRO A 453 -13.40 28.57 4.05
CA PRO A 453 -12.53 29.65 3.59
C PRO A 453 -11.04 29.31 3.74
N LEU A 454 -10.66 28.69 4.85
CA LEU A 454 -9.27 28.30 5.13
C LEU A 454 -8.78 27.23 4.15
N LEU A 455 -9.63 26.24 3.89
CA LEU A 455 -9.39 25.20 2.88
C LEU A 455 -9.49 25.74 1.45
N SER A 456 -9.95 26.97 1.25
CA SER A 456 -10.00 27.64 -0.06
C SER A 456 -8.80 28.57 -0.30
N ALA A 457 -7.84 28.63 0.63
CA ALA A 457 -6.64 29.44 0.48
C ALA A 457 -5.91 29.16 -0.85
N ALA A 458 -5.49 30.22 -1.52
CA ALA A 458 -4.76 30.12 -2.78
C ALA A 458 -3.38 29.50 -2.56
N GLN A 459 -2.96 28.66 -3.50
CA GLN A 459 -1.60 28.12 -3.56
C GLN A 459 -0.86 28.86 -4.68
N ASN A 460 0.35 29.30 -4.38
CA ASN A 460 1.28 29.87 -5.35
C ASN A 460 2.57 29.04 -5.30
N GLY A 461 3.17 28.78 -6.46
CA GLY A 461 4.29 27.85 -6.63
C GLY A 461 3.93 26.64 -7.49
N ASN A 462 4.93 25.80 -7.76
CA ASN A 462 4.75 24.59 -8.55
C ASN A 462 3.91 23.56 -7.76
N SER A 463 3.09 22.80 -8.48
CA SER A 463 2.46 21.58 -7.95
C SER A 463 3.57 20.56 -7.65
N ASP A 464 3.51 19.94 -6.48
CA ASP A 464 4.41 18.87 -6.07
C ASP A 464 3.54 17.71 -5.62
N ARG A 465 3.77 16.53 -6.19
CA ARG A 465 2.98 15.33 -5.94
C ARG A 465 2.95 14.95 -4.45
N GLN A 466 4.00 15.25 -3.68
CA GLN A 466 4.04 15.06 -2.23
C GLN A 466 3.07 16.01 -1.49
N TYR A 467 2.76 17.16 -2.09
CA TYR A 467 1.86 18.19 -1.57
C TYR A 467 0.43 18.05 -2.08
N ASP A 468 0.24 17.33 -3.19
CA ASP A 468 -1.05 17.05 -3.82
C ASP A 468 -1.58 15.63 -3.53
N THR A 469 -0.89 14.85 -2.69
CA THR A 469 -1.34 13.52 -2.27
C THR A 469 -2.46 13.64 -1.23
N GLU A 470 -3.50 12.83 -1.39
CA GLU A 470 -4.66 12.80 -0.49
C GLU A 470 -5.27 14.19 -0.28
N ILE A 471 -5.38 15.03 -1.30
CA ILE A 471 -6.22 16.23 -1.26
C ILE A 471 -7.55 15.93 -1.96
N PHE A 472 -8.64 16.60 -1.56
CA PHE A 472 -9.86 16.52 -2.35
C PHE A 472 -9.59 17.07 -3.74
N ALA A 473 -9.82 16.23 -4.76
CA ALA A 473 -9.85 16.72 -6.12
C ALA A 473 -10.86 17.87 -6.21
N ARG A 474 -10.56 18.86 -7.07
CA ARG A 474 -11.50 19.94 -7.35
C ARG A 474 -12.84 19.32 -7.73
N LEU A 475 -13.95 19.94 -7.33
CA LEU A 475 -15.32 19.43 -7.57
C LEU A 475 -15.49 18.92 -9.02
N THR A 476 -14.96 19.66 -9.99
CA THR A 476 -14.94 19.28 -11.41
C THR A 476 -14.13 18.01 -11.68
N GLY A 477 -12.95 17.82 -11.09
CA GLY A 477 -12.14 16.61 -11.24
C GLY A 477 -12.85 15.35 -10.70
N THR A 478 -13.49 15.45 -9.53
CA THR A 478 -14.23 14.32 -8.92
C THR A 478 -15.46 13.95 -9.75
N VAL A 479 -16.26 14.95 -10.08
CA VAL A 479 -17.56 14.74 -10.73
C VAL A 479 -17.40 14.38 -12.21
N LEU A 480 -16.41 14.96 -12.89
CA LEU A 480 -16.14 14.63 -14.30
C LEU A 480 -15.25 13.40 -14.42
N GLY A 481 -14.55 12.96 -13.39
CA GLY A 481 -13.73 11.75 -13.41
C GLY A 481 -14.55 10.46 -13.54
N ALA A 482 -15.71 10.40 -12.87
CA ALA A 482 -16.57 9.22 -12.81
C ALA A 482 -17.72 9.27 -13.83
N THR A 483 -17.44 9.24 -15.13
CA THR A 483 -18.45 9.34 -16.21
C THR A 483 -18.67 8.03 -16.99
N GLY A 484 -18.12 6.91 -16.51
CA GLY A 484 -18.21 5.61 -17.17
C GLY A 484 -19.64 5.03 -17.22
N ASP A 485 -20.46 5.33 -16.21
CA ASP A 485 -21.87 4.90 -16.12
C ASP A 485 -22.87 6.07 -16.22
N ASP A 486 -24.16 5.74 -16.35
CA ASP A 486 -25.24 6.73 -16.51
C ASP A 486 -25.44 7.62 -15.28
N LEU A 487 -25.27 7.08 -14.08
CA LEU A 487 -25.44 7.83 -12.84
C LEU A 487 -24.34 8.88 -12.70
N GLY A 488 -23.10 8.48 -12.94
CA GLY A 488 -21.93 9.36 -12.99
C GLY A 488 -22.09 10.49 -14.01
N ARG A 489 -22.53 10.18 -15.24
CA ARG A 489 -22.86 11.19 -16.26
C ARG A 489 -23.97 12.14 -15.82
N ARG A 490 -24.97 11.65 -15.09
CA ARG A 490 -26.09 12.48 -14.62
C ARG A 490 -25.69 13.41 -13.48
N ILE A 491 -24.87 12.93 -12.55
CA ILE A 491 -24.27 13.74 -11.48
C ILE A 491 -23.40 14.83 -12.10
N ALA A 492 -22.57 14.47 -13.09
CA ALA A 492 -21.75 15.42 -13.84
C ALA A 492 -22.54 16.51 -14.54
N TYR A 493 -23.59 16.10 -15.26
CA TYR A 493 -24.47 17.03 -15.92
C TYR A 493 -25.12 18.01 -14.91
N ARG A 494 -25.65 17.51 -13.78
CA ARG A 494 -26.32 18.36 -12.79
C ARG A 494 -25.37 19.36 -12.14
N THR A 495 -24.15 18.95 -11.81
CA THR A 495 -23.14 19.83 -11.22
C THR A 495 -22.80 20.97 -12.17
N LEU A 496 -22.56 20.68 -13.45
CA LEU A 496 -22.22 21.69 -14.45
C LEU A 496 -23.37 22.66 -14.72
N VAL A 497 -24.61 22.15 -14.80
CA VAL A 497 -25.81 23.01 -14.89
C VAL A 497 -25.93 23.90 -13.65
N THR A 498 -25.64 23.38 -12.45
CA THR A 498 -25.72 24.14 -11.20
C THR A 498 -24.66 25.25 -11.17
N MET A 499 -23.44 24.98 -11.62
CA MET A 499 -22.41 26.01 -11.76
C MET A 499 -22.83 27.12 -12.73
N ALA A 500 -23.40 26.75 -13.88
CA ALA A 500 -23.95 27.71 -14.85
C ALA A 500 -25.11 28.52 -14.24
N GLN A 501 -25.97 27.89 -13.44
CA GLN A 501 -27.04 28.59 -12.72
C GLN A 501 -26.50 29.58 -11.69
N VAL A 502 -25.50 29.19 -10.90
CA VAL A 502 -24.88 30.05 -9.89
C VAL A 502 -24.21 31.26 -10.54
N ALA A 503 -23.49 31.06 -11.66
CA ALA A 503 -22.87 32.14 -12.42
C ALA A 503 -23.87 33.20 -12.95
N ARG A 504 -25.17 32.90 -12.94
CA ARG A 504 -26.27 33.76 -13.40
C ARG A 504 -27.22 34.21 -12.29
N ARG A 505 -26.91 33.93 -11.02
CA ARG A 505 -27.73 34.45 -9.93
C ARG A 505 -27.45 35.93 -9.72
N HIS A 506 -28.50 36.67 -9.41
CA HIS A 506 -28.42 38.10 -9.14
C HIS A 506 -27.56 38.47 -7.92
N ASP A 507 -27.33 37.51 -7.01
CA ASP A 507 -26.55 37.66 -5.77
C ASP A 507 -25.09 37.18 -5.90
N THR A 508 -24.68 36.73 -7.09
CA THR A 508 -23.31 36.28 -7.34
C THR A 508 -22.44 37.46 -7.77
N THR A 509 -21.29 37.63 -7.13
CA THR A 509 -20.38 38.74 -7.46
C THR A 509 -19.78 38.56 -8.86
N PRO A 510 -19.44 39.66 -9.57
CA PRO A 510 -18.88 39.58 -10.92
C PRO A 510 -17.63 38.69 -11.01
N GLU A 511 -16.77 38.70 -9.99
CA GLU A 511 -15.54 37.90 -9.94
C GLU A 511 -15.86 36.40 -9.84
N VAL A 512 -16.85 36.02 -9.03
CA VAL A 512 -17.29 34.63 -8.88
C VAL A 512 -17.99 34.15 -10.15
N ALA A 513 -18.82 34.99 -10.76
CA ALA A 513 -19.47 34.69 -12.04
C ALA A 513 -18.43 34.44 -13.14
N ALA A 514 -17.44 35.33 -13.27
CA ALA A 514 -16.36 35.18 -14.24
C ALA A 514 -15.52 33.92 -14.00
N ALA A 515 -15.21 33.57 -12.75
CA ALA A 515 -14.48 32.36 -12.40
C ALA A 515 -15.26 31.08 -12.75
N LEU A 516 -16.58 31.07 -12.52
CA LEU A 516 -17.45 29.95 -12.87
C LEU A 516 -17.60 29.79 -14.38
N ASP A 517 -17.75 30.89 -15.12
CA ASP A 517 -17.79 30.87 -16.59
C ASP A 517 -16.48 30.33 -17.18
N GLN A 518 -15.33 30.81 -16.70
CA GLN A 518 -14.02 30.30 -17.10
C GLN A 518 -13.90 28.80 -16.81
N THR A 519 -14.36 28.35 -15.64
CA THR A 519 -14.33 26.93 -15.26
C THR A 519 -15.20 26.08 -16.19
N LEU A 520 -16.39 26.54 -16.56
CA LEU A 520 -17.28 25.84 -17.49
C LEU A 520 -16.66 25.73 -18.90
N GLU A 521 -15.95 26.77 -19.35
CA GLU A 521 -15.23 26.74 -20.62
C GLU A 521 -14.07 25.75 -20.62
N ASP A 522 -13.27 25.74 -19.56
CA ASP A 522 -12.14 24.83 -19.44
C ASP A 522 -12.62 23.37 -19.38
N VAL A 523 -13.69 23.10 -18.62
CA VAL A 523 -14.37 21.80 -18.65
C VAL A 523 -14.87 21.45 -20.05
N GLY A 524 -15.45 22.42 -20.77
CA GLY A 524 -15.88 22.23 -22.16
C GLY A 524 -14.73 21.83 -23.09
N ARG A 525 -13.55 22.45 -22.93
CA ARG A 525 -12.33 22.13 -23.69
C ARG A 525 -11.79 20.75 -23.34
N ASP A 526 -11.83 20.36 -22.07
CA ASP A 526 -11.37 19.05 -21.62
C ASP A 526 -12.29 17.92 -22.13
N LEU A 527 -13.61 18.11 -22.05
CA LEU A 527 -14.58 17.17 -22.59
C LEU A 527 -14.44 16.99 -24.11
N ALA A 528 -14.06 18.04 -24.85
CA ALA A 528 -13.79 17.95 -26.29
C ALA A 528 -12.62 17.00 -26.61
N LYS A 529 -11.59 17.02 -25.76
CA LYS A 529 -10.36 16.22 -25.92
C LYS A 529 -10.46 14.83 -25.29
N ARG A 530 -11.56 14.53 -24.59
CA ARG A 530 -11.71 13.30 -23.82
C ARG A 530 -11.68 12.05 -24.69
N LYS A 531 -10.72 11.17 -24.41
CA LYS A 531 -10.58 9.86 -25.06
C LYS A 531 -11.52 8.83 -24.38
N ALA A 532 -12.81 8.90 -24.68
CA ALA A 532 -13.83 7.92 -24.25
C ALA A 532 -14.33 7.09 -25.44
N ARG A 533 -15.15 6.06 -25.21
CA ARG A 533 -15.82 5.25 -26.26
C ARG A 533 -17.33 5.21 -26.04
N GLY A 534 -18.08 4.89 -27.09
CA GLY A 534 -19.54 4.71 -27.01
C GLY A 534 -20.28 5.92 -26.43
N ASP A 535 -21.23 5.65 -25.53
CA ASP A 535 -22.15 6.63 -24.96
C ASP A 535 -21.46 7.72 -24.15
N GLU A 536 -20.37 7.39 -23.46
CA GLU A 536 -19.59 8.37 -22.72
C GLU A 536 -18.97 9.41 -23.66
N ARG A 537 -18.43 8.98 -24.81
CA ARG A 537 -17.87 9.91 -25.82
C ARG A 537 -18.96 10.77 -26.44
N ALA A 538 -20.12 10.19 -26.74
CA ALA A 538 -21.26 10.94 -27.26
C ALA A 538 -21.75 11.99 -26.26
N TRP A 539 -21.87 11.63 -24.99
CA TRP A 539 -22.22 12.52 -23.89
C TRP A 539 -21.20 13.65 -23.73
N ALA A 540 -19.89 13.32 -23.67
CA ALA A 540 -18.83 14.29 -23.49
C ALA A 540 -18.77 15.33 -24.62
N LEU A 541 -18.86 14.88 -25.89
CA LEU A 541 -18.89 15.78 -27.05
C LEU A 541 -20.15 16.64 -27.08
N SER A 542 -21.30 16.09 -26.71
CA SER A 542 -22.56 16.84 -26.61
C SER A 542 -22.48 17.95 -25.58
N LEU A 543 -21.98 17.63 -24.38
CA LEU A 543 -21.88 18.59 -23.30
C LEU A 543 -20.78 19.63 -23.55
N SER A 544 -19.65 19.22 -24.12
CA SER A 544 -18.58 20.11 -24.57
C SER A 544 -19.12 21.22 -25.50
N ARG A 545 -19.89 20.85 -26.54
CA ARG A 545 -20.49 21.84 -27.45
C ARG A 545 -21.41 22.82 -26.72
N ARG A 546 -22.21 22.34 -25.76
CA ARG A 546 -23.12 23.19 -24.98
C ARG A 546 -22.39 24.12 -24.01
N LEU A 547 -21.25 23.68 -23.48
CA LEU A 547 -20.44 24.46 -22.55
C LEU A 547 -19.55 25.47 -23.27
N LEU A 548 -19.12 25.22 -24.50
CA LEU A 548 -18.24 26.15 -25.23
C LEU A 548 -19.00 27.23 -26.00
N ASP A 549 -20.31 27.07 -26.18
CA ASP A 549 -21.19 28.05 -26.82
C ASP A 549 -21.95 28.84 -25.75
N ALA A 550 -21.83 30.17 -25.77
CA ALA A 550 -22.42 31.05 -24.76
C ALA A 550 -23.96 30.95 -24.74
N ASP A 551 -24.62 30.90 -25.89
CA ASP A 551 -26.08 30.80 -25.98
C ASP A 551 -26.58 29.44 -25.49
N GLN A 552 -25.81 28.38 -25.74
CA GLN A 552 -26.11 27.05 -25.22
C GLN A 552 -25.85 26.95 -23.72
N ARG A 553 -24.85 27.66 -23.17
CA ARG A 553 -24.65 27.76 -21.71
C ARG A 553 -25.85 28.41 -21.03
N GLU A 554 -26.42 29.47 -21.61
CA GLU A 554 -27.63 30.10 -21.08
C GLU A 554 -28.81 29.13 -21.09
N LYS A 555 -29.01 28.41 -22.19
CA LYS A 555 -30.04 27.36 -22.28
C LYS A 555 -29.81 26.23 -21.28
N LEU A 556 -28.55 25.87 -21.07
CA LEU A 556 -28.16 24.84 -20.11
C LEU A 556 -28.47 25.28 -18.68
N ALA A 557 -28.15 26.52 -18.31
CA ALA A 557 -28.50 27.10 -17.00
C ALA A 557 -30.02 27.15 -16.79
N ALA A 558 -30.80 27.35 -17.86
CA ALA A 558 -32.25 27.35 -17.81
C ALA A 558 -32.89 25.93 -17.85
N SER A 559 -32.13 24.88 -18.16
CA SER A 559 -32.68 23.56 -18.54
C SER A 559 -33.25 22.72 -17.39
N LEU A 560 -32.89 23.01 -16.15
CA LEU A 560 -33.35 22.27 -14.97
C LEU A 560 -33.95 23.25 -13.94
N PRO A 561 -34.91 22.79 -13.10
CA PRO A 561 -35.37 23.58 -11.97
C PRO A 561 -34.16 24.09 -11.17
N ARG A 562 -34.15 25.41 -10.89
CA ARG A 562 -33.16 26.02 -9.99
C ARG A 562 -33.19 25.22 -8.69
N ALA A 563 -32.03 24.75 -8.24
CA ALA A 563 -31.96 24.05 -6.95
C ALA A 563 -32.63 24.90 -5.86
N VAL A 564 -33.31 24.22 -4.93
CA VAL A 564 -34.07 24.80 -3.83
C VAL A 564 -33.29 25.94 -3.18
N SER A 565 -33.93 27.10 -3.04
CA SER A 565 -33.43 28.19 -2.21
C SER A 565 -33.38 27.68 -0.78
N VAL A 566 -32.19 27.33 -0.29
CA VAL A 566 -32.00 27.18 1.16
C VAL A 566 -32.18 28.59 1.74
N PRO A 567 -33.21 28.84 2.56
CA PRO A 567 -33.40 30.14 3.20
C PRO A 567 -32.15 30.47 4.04
N PRO A 568 -31.83 31.74 4.29
CA PRO A 568 -30.86 32.07 5.33
C PRO A 568 -31.30 31.36 6.61
N GLY A 569 -30.46 30.44 7.08
CA GLY A 569 -30.80 29.61 8.23
C GLY A 569 -30.94 30.48 9.46
N ASP A 570 -32.08 30.35 10.13
CA ASP A 570 -32.30 30.60 11.55
C ASP A 570 -33.23 29.47 12.09
N PRO A 571 -33.20 29.20 13.40
CA PRO A 571 -32.89 27.92 14.00
C PRO A 571 -33.91 26.81 13.67
N ILE A 572 -33.43 25.66 13.20
CA ILE A 572 -34.26 24.45 13.19
C ILE A 572 -34.19 23.83 14.58
N GLY A 573 -35.16 24.23 15.38
CA GLY A 573 -35.56 23.62 16.64
C GLY A 573 -36.97 24.10 16.92
N GLU A 574 -37.97 23.49 16.28
CA GLU A 574 -39.27 23.16 16.88
C GLU A 574 -40.11 22.29 15.93
N GLU A 575 -40.43 21.11 16.48
CA GLU A 575 -41.51 20.13 16.23
C GLU A 575 -41.95 19.72 14.81
N GLY A 576 -41.79 18.41 14.52
CA GLY A 576 -42.81 17.67 13.76
C GLY A 576 -42.41 16.89 12.50
N TRP A 577 -41.14 16.82 12.08
CA TRP A 577 -40.82 16.22 10.76
C TRP A 577 -40.14 14.83 10.78
N MET A 578 -39.87 14.26 11.96
CA MET A 578 -39.54 12.84 12.12
C MET A 578 -40.25 12.25 13.34
N ASP A 579 -41.57 12.12 13.22
CA ASP A 579 -42.37 11.28 14.11
C ASP A 579 -41.95 9.80 13.92
N LEU A 580 -41.15 9.30 14.86
CA LEU A 580 -40.72 7.91 15.00
C LEU A 580 -41.59 7.15 16.02
N ALA A 581 -42.86 7.55 16.21
CA ALA A 581 -43.81 6.87 17.10
C ALA A 581 -43.96 5.35 16.83
N SER A 582 -43.47 4.82 15.71
CA SER A 582 -43.41 3.39 15.44
C SER A 582 -42.26 2.63 16.14
N LEU A 583 -41.29 3.30 16.76
CA LEU A 583 -40.16 2.66 17.47
C LEU A 583 -40.39 2.51 18.98
N LEU A 584 -41.53 2.96 19.52
CA LEU A 584 -41.81 2.96 20.97
C LEU A 584 -43.19 2.37 21.35
N ALA A 585 -43.74 1.44 20.56
CA ALA A 585 -44.84 0.61 21.07
C ALA A 585 -44.27 -0.49 22.00
N PRO A 586 -44.87 -0.72 23.18
CA PRO A 586 -44.22 -1.39 24.30
C PRO A 586 -44.26 -2.92 24.16
N LEU A 587 -43.14 -3.58 24.50
CA LEU A 587 -43.19 -4.96 24.99
C LEU A 587 -43.32 -4.86 26.52
N GLU A 588 -44.30 -5.56 27.09
CA GLU A 588 -44.47 -5.75 28.54
C GLU A 588 -43.18 -6.23 29.24
#